data_AF-A0A7V4M496-F1
#
_entry.id   AF-A0A7V4M496-F1
#
_cell.length_a   1.000
_cell.length_b   1.000
_cell.length_c   1.000
_cell.angle_alpha   90.00
_cell.angle_beta   90.00
_cell.angle_gamma   90.00
#
_symmetry.space_group_name_H-M   'P 1'
#
loop_
_entity.id
_entity.type
_entity.pdbx_description
1 polymer ?
#
loop_
_entity_poly.entity_id
_entity_poly.type
_entity_poly.pdbx_seq_one_letter_code
_entity_poly.pdbx_strand_id
1 'polypeptide(L)'
;MMRAFWSGAAGFVGLVVLAVVAVADSPNPTPGAKPPDKYTLRYRFQPGETIRWKVVHRARVDASVAGTSQTTETVSSSVKVWKIKEVRPDGAATFEQWVENVDMWQKLSGRMEVRYNSQTDKTPPVGFENVAKSIGVPLSRTTIDPLGKILRREHLVARPTVQHDGLITIPLPDWPVAVGETWSYPCDIEIPLEGGRIKTIKSRQSFTLEEVNRSVATIRVATQILTPVEDPAIEAQLMQRDSAGTVRFDIAQGRVVGQQMDTDKRVVGFRGKASSLHYQTRFTEELLAQTPAADSVVPAGAEASPPQSPAARTTSSVSPQKTAK
;
A
#
# COMPACT_ATOMS: atom_id res chain seq x y z
N MET A 1 -29.59 -2.83 -58.52
CA MET A 1 -30.15 -4.01 -59.21
C MET A 1 -30.23 -5.16 -58.21
N MET A 2 -31.42 -5.78 -58.11
CA MET A 2 -31.80 -7.11 -57.56
C MET A 2 -31.20 -7.54 -56.20
N ARG A 3 -31.94 -7.57 -55.08
CA ARG A 3 -33.06 -8.46 -54.65
C ARG A 3 -32.77 -9.97 -54.65
N ALA A 4 -33.11 -10.57 -53.49
CA ALA A 4 -33.58 -11.94 -53.19
C ALA A 4 -32.63 -12.67 -52.20
N PHE A 5 -32.94 -12.77 -50.89
CA PHE A 5 -33.92 -13.66 -50.25
C PHE A 5 -33.92 -15.08 -50.82
N TRP A 6 -33.44 -16.07 -50.04
CA TRP A 6 -34.35 -17.13 -49.58
C TRP A 6 -33.84 -17.92 -48.37
N SER A 7 -34.82 -18.35 -47.60
CA SER A 7 -34.82 -19.17 -46.40
C SER A 7 -34.78 -20.66 -46.77
N GLY A 8 -34.55 -21.57 -45.81
CA GLY A 8 -35.08 -22.94 -45.95
C GLY A 8 -34.33 -24.02 -45.18
N ALA A 9 -35.08 -24.75 -44.35
CA ALA A 9 -34.63 -25.78 -43.42
C ALA A 9 -34.47 -27.18 -44.03
N ALA A 10 -33.85 -28.05 -43.20
CA ALA A 10 -34.10 -29.48 -43.00
C ALA A 10 -33.44 -30.53 -43.93
N GLY A 11 -32.79 -31.52 -43.28
CA GLY A 11 -33.01 -32.94 -43.62
C GLY A 11 -31.81 -33.85 -43.93
N PHE A 12 -31.24 -34.43 -42.86
CA PHE A 12 -30.82 -35.84 -42.69
C PHE A 12 -29.67 -36.52 -43.50
N VAL A 13 -29.15 -37.60 -42.86
CA VAL A 13 -28.09 -38.57 -43.22
C VAL A 13 -26.68 -38.08 -42.84
N GLY A 14 -25.91 -38.70 -41.95
CA GLY A 14 -25.90 -40.05 -41.42
C GLY A 14 -24.46 -40.54 -41.49
N LEU A 15 -23.65 -40.30 -40.45
CA LEU A 15 -22.38 -40.99 -40.26
C LEU A 15 -22.13 -41.21 -38.78
N VAL A 16 -22.28 -42.47 -38.37
CA VAL A 16 -21.94 -42.97 -37.05
C VAL A 16 -20.42 -43.01 -36.95
N VAL A 17 -19.84 -42.12 -36.13
CA VAL A 17 -18.48 -42.27 -35.63
C VAL A 17 -18.60 -42.79 -34.20
N LEU A 18 -18.13 -44.02 -33.99
CA LEU A 18 -17.89 -44.58 -32.66
C LEU A 18 -16.76 -43.76 -32.00
N ALA A 19 -17.13 -42.77 -31.20
CA ALA A 19 -16.22 -42.14 -30.27
C ALA A 19 -16.15 -43.01 -29.01
N VAL A 20 -14.99 -43.61 -28.77
CA VAL A 20 -14.63 -44.16 -27.46
C VAL A 20 -14.59 -42.98 -26.49
N VAL A 21 -15.64 -42.81 -25.69
CA VAL A 21 -15.61 -41.93 -24.53
C VAL A 21 -14.72 -42.61 -23.51
N ALA A 22 -13.47 -42.18 -23.42
CA ALA A 22 -12.71 -42.36 -22.19
C ALA A 22 -13.45 -41.56 -21.12
N VAL A 23 -14.21 -42.26 -20.28
CA VAL A 23 -14.69 -41.70 -19.02
C VAL A 23 -13.43 -41.39 -18.22
N ALA A 24 -13.04 -40.12 -18.20
CA ALA A 24 -12.09 -39.64 -17.23
C ALA A 24 -12.75 -39.86 -15.86
N ASP A 25 -12.31 -40.93 -15.20
CA ASP A 25 -12.67 -41.25 -13.84
C ASP A 25 -12.33 -40.02 -12.99
N SER A 26 -13.36 -39.25 -12.64
CA SER A 26 -13.20 -38.19 -11.66
C SER A 26 -12.85 -38.89 -10.36
N PRO A 27 -11.67 -38.68 -9.75
CA PRO A 27 -11.33 -39.40 -8.54
C PRO A 27 -12.40 -39.10 -7.49
N ASN A 28 -13.13 -40.15 -7.10
CA ASN A 28 -14.05 -40.10 -5.98
C ASN A 28 -13.29 -39.51 -4.77
N PRO A 29 -13.85 -38.50 -4.06
CA PRO A 29 -13.21 -37.98 -2.87
C PRO A 29 -13.04 -39.13 -1.87
N THR A 30 -11.79 -39.37 -1.44
CA THR A 30 -11.45 -40.39 -0.46
C THR A 30 -12.29 -40.17 0.80
N PRO A 31 -13.17 -41.11 1.18
CA PRO A 31 -13.92 -41.01 2.43
C PRO A 31 -12.93 -41.09 3.60
N GLY A 32 -12.77 -40.00 4.35
CA GLY A 32 -11.92 -39.96 5.56
C GLY A 32 -10.91 -38.82 5.64
N ALA A 33 -10.75 -37.99 4.60
CA ALA A 33 -9.95 -36.76 4.73
C ALA A 33 -10.68 -35.77 5.63
N LYS A 34 -10.08 -35.40 6.77
CA LYS A 34 -10.57 -34.30 7.63
C LYS A 34 -10.72 -33.05 6.75
N PRO A 35 -11.83 -32.30 6.83
CA PRO A 35 -11.95 -31.02 6.14
C PRO A 35 -10.73 -30.15 6.47
N PRO A 36 -10.15 -29.43 5.48
CA PRO A 36 -9.01 -28.58 5.74
C PRO A 36 -9.36 -27.53 6.79
N ASP A 37 -8.44 -27.28 7.72
CA ASP A 37 -8.64 -26.27 8.76
C ASP A 37 -8.87 -24.89 8.10
N LYS A 38 -9.85 -24.14 8.61
CA LYS A 38 -10.21 -22.81 8.13
C LYS A 38 -9.78 -21.73 9.10
N TYR A 39 -9.32 -20.61 8.56
CA TYR A 39 -8.72 -19.52 9.32
C TYR A 39 -9.50 -18.22 9.08
N THR A 40 -9.86 -17.55 10.17
CA THR A 40 -10.49 -16.22 10.11
C THR A 40 -9.41 -15.15 10.20
N LEU A 41 -9.23 -14.38 9.13
CA LEU A 41 -8.23 -13.31 9.05
C LEU A 41 -8.88 -11.97 9.37
N ARG A 42 -8.48 -11.31 10.46
CA ARG A 42 -9.02 -10.01 10.88
C ARG A 42 -7.94 -9.13 11.47
N TYR A 43 -7.94 -7.85 11.11
CA TYR A 43 -7.13 -6.87 11.83
C TYR A 43 -7.61 -6.71 13.27
N ARG A 44 -6.66 -6.67 14.21
CA ARG A 44 -6.92 -6.49 15.64
C ARG A 44 -5.92 -5.48 16.19
N PHE A 45 -6.42 -4.28 16.43
CA PHE A 45 -5.65 -3.18 16.98
C PHE A 45 -6.07 -2.87 18.41
N GLN A 46 -5.17 -2.24 19.16
CA GLN A 46 -5.38 -1.77 20.51
C GLN A 46 -5.36 -0.23 20.55
N PRO A 47 -6.29 0.42 21.25
CA PRO A 47 -6.24 1.86 21.44
C PRO A 47 -4.89 2.31 22.00
N GLY A 48 -4.30 3.35 21.41
CA GLY A 48 -3.04 3.92 21.88
C GLY A 48 -1.79 3.15 21.47
N GLU A 49 -1.87 1.98 20.83
CA GLU A 49 -0.66 1.29 20.39
C GLU A 49 0.04 2.03 19.24
N THR A 50 1.36 1.90 19.17
CA THR A 50 2.18 2.39 18.05
C THR A 50 2.79 1.20 17.34
N ILE A 51 2.54 1.07 16.04
CA ILE A 51 3.06 -0.01 15.22
C ILE A 51 4.08 0.56 14.26
N ARG A 52 5.24 -0.08 14.16
CA ARG A 52 6.35 0.35 13.32
C ARG A 52 6.76 -0.76 12.38
N TRP A 53 6.99 -0.41 11.13
CA TRP A 53 7.57 -1.34 10.17
C TRP A 53 8.80 -0.72 9.52
N LYS A 54 9.84 -1.52 9.37
CA LYS A 54 10.95 -1.19 8.48
C LYS A 54 10.51 -1.50 7.06
N VAL A 55 10.53 -0.47 6.22
CA VAL A 55 10.19 -0.56 4.80
C VAL A 55 11.46 -0.35 4.00
N VAL A 56 11.79 -1.28 3.11
CA VAL A 56 12.88 -1.13 2.15
C VAL A 56 12.31 -1.25 0.75
N HIS A 57 12.54 -0.25 -0.08
CA HIS A 57 12.22 -0.25 -1.49
C HIS A 57 13.50 -0.12 -2.29
N ARG A 58 13.75 -1.08 -3.19
CA ARG A 58 14.84 -1.06 -4.17
C ARG A 58 14.22 -0.99 -5.55
N ALA A 59 14.71 -0.09 -6.38
CA ALA A 59 14.30 0.01 -7.77
C ALA A 59 15.50 0.20 -8.69
N ARG A 60 15.49 -0.49 -9.81
CA ARG A 60 16.38 -0.29 -10.94
C ARG A 60 15.55 -0.11 -12.20
N VAL A 61 15.85 0.95 -12.93
CA VAL A 61 15.16 1.30 -14.17
C VAL A 61 16.20 1.47 -15.25
N ASP A 62 16.19 0.59 -16.23
CA ASP A 62 17.01 0.69 -17.44
C ASP A 62 16.11 1.14 -18.60
N ALA A 63 16.33 2.35 -19.09
CA ALA A 63 15.59 2.92 -20.21
C ALA A 63 16.52 3.15 -21.39
N SER A 64 16.10 2.75 -22.59
CA SER A 64 16.81 3.05 -23.83
C SER A 64 15.85 3.67 -24.84
N VAL A 65 16.27 4.77 -25.49
CA VAL A 65 15.52 5.43 -26.55
C VAL A 65 16.49 5.88 -27.63
N ALA A 66 16.27 5.43 -28.86
CA ALA A 66 17.05 5.80 -30.04
C ALA A 66 18.58 5.72 -29.83
N GLY A 67 19.05 4.63 -29.23
CA GLY A 67 20.48 4.38 -28.98
C GLY A 67 21.06 5.08 -27.75
N THR A 68 20.28 5.89 -27.04
CA THR A 68 20.69 6.47 -25.74
C THR A 68 20.13 5.63 -24.61
N SER A 69 20.98 5.16 -23.71
CA SER A 69 20.60 4.37 -22.53
C SER A 69 20.85 5.12 -21.24
N GLN A 70 19.94 4.97 -20.29
CA GLN A 70 20.02 5.57 -18.96
C GLN A 70 19.54 4.55 -17.94
N THR A 71 20.36 4.35 -16.91
CA THR A 71 20.04 3.55 -15.74
C THR A 71 19.79 4.47 -14.56
N THR A 72 18.73 4.18 -13.82
CA THR A 72 18.44 4.80 -12.52
C THR A 72 18.36 3.71 -11.47
N GLU A 73 19.14 3.83 -10.41
CA GLU A 73 19.12 2.93 -9.26
C GLU A 73 18.70 3.73 -8.03
N THR A 74 17.78 3.20 -7.25
CA THR A 74 17.33 3.83 -6.01
C THR A 74 17.16 2.77 -4.93
N VAL A 75 17.56 3.12 -3.72
CA VAL A 75 17.20 2.37 -2.51
C VAL A 75 16.70 3.36 -1.48
N SER A 76 15.60 3.01 -0.84
CA SER A 76 15.05 3.74 0.29
C SER A 76 14.78 2.74 1.40
N SER A 77 15.33 2.99 2.59
CA SER A 77 14.96 2.34 3.84
C SER A 77 14.24 3.38 4.68
N SER A 78 13.11 3.03 5.29
CA SER A 78 12.33 3.93 6.13
C SER A 78 11.64 3.19 7.26
N VAL A 79 11.20 3.93 8.28
CA VAL A 79 10.33 3.40 9.33
C VAL A 79 8.93 4.00 9.17
N LYS A 80 7.97 3.17 8.71
CA LYS A 80 6.55 3.49 8.65
C LYS A 80 5.96 3.36 10.05
N VAL A 81 5.23 4.36 10.52
CA VAL A 81 4.59 4.34 11.83
C VAL A 81 3.09 4.53 11.70
N TRP A 82 2.32 3.70 12.40
CA TRP A 82 0.91 3.90 12.68
C TRP A 82 0.71 4.12 14.18
N LYS A 83 0.05 5.20 14.56
CA LYS A 83 -0.46 5.42 15.92
C LYS A 83 -1.95 5.18 15.94
N ILE A 84 -2.37 4.11 16.62
CA ILE A 84 -3.79 3.81 16.79
C ILE A 84 -4.37 4.83 17.78
N LYS A 85 -5.32 5.63 17.31
CA LYS A 85 -5.98 6.68 18.08
C LYS A 85 -7.22 6.15 18.80
N GLU A 86 -7.98 5.30 18.11
CA GLU A 86 -9.27 4.79 18.58
C GLU A 86 -9.52 3.42 17.95
N VAL A 87 -10.18 2.53 18.69
CA VAL A 87 -10.78 1.30 18.18
C VAL A 87 -12.22 1.26 18.66
N ARG A 88 -13.17 1.16 17.73
CA ARG A 88 -14.61 1.11 17.99
C ARG A 88 -15.05 -0.30 18.41
N PRO A 89 -16.25 -0.44 19.00
CA PRO A 89 -16.78 -1.76 19.38
C PRO A 89 -16.92 -2.77 18.23
N ASP A 90 -17.10 -2.30 16.99
CA ASP A 90 -17.15 -3.12 15.78
C ASP A 90 -15.77 -3.54 15.27
N GLY A 91 -14.69 -3.12 15.96
CA GLY A 91 -13.31 -3.37 15.60
C GLY A 91 -12.73 -2.38 14.58
N ALA A 92 -13.49 -1.39 14.11
CA ALA A 92 -12.96 -0.35 13.24
C ALA A 92 -11.92 0.50 13.98
N ALA A 93 -10.74 0.67 13.38
CA ALA A 93 -9.61 1.36 13.99
C ALA A 93 -9.29 2.64 13.22
N THR A 94 -9.11 3.75 13.96
CA THR A 94 -8.62 5.02 13.42
C THR A 94 -7.17 5.21 13.84
N PHE A 95 -6.30 5.52 12.87
CA PHE A 95 -4.88 5.74 13.12
C PHE A 95 -4.31 6.91 12.32
N GLU A 96 -3.26 7.51 12.86
CA GLU A 96 -2.42 8.48 12.15
C GLU A 96 -1.17 7.77 11.66
N GLN A 97 -0.72 8.10 10.44
CA GLN A 97 0.50 7.53 9.88
C GLN A 97 1.53 8.59 9.51
N TRP A 98 2.81 8.27 9.71
CA TRP A 98 3.95 9.09 9.31
C TRP A 98 5.18 8.23 9.03
N VAL A 99 6.21 8.86 8.48
CA VAL A 99 7.54 8.27 8.30
C VAL A 99 8.43 8.79 9.44
N GLU A 100 8.98 7.89 10.25
CA GLU A 100 9.80 8.27 11.42
C GLU A 100 11.23 8.62 11.01
N ASN A 101 11.82 7.89 10.07
CA ASN A 101 13.13 8.16 9.51
C ASN A 101 13.27 7.52 8.13
N VAL A 102 14.29 7.98 7.39
CA VAL A 102 14.74 7.45 6.10
C VAL A 102 16.27 7.39 6.02
N ASP A 103 16.76 6.40 5.26
CA ASP A 103 18.10 6.31 4.69
C ASP A 103 17.95 5.88 3.23
N MET A 104 18.33 6.76 2.31
CA MET A 104 18.07 6.58 0.89
C MET A 104 19.22 7.05 0.03
N TRP A 105 19.42 6.37 -1.09
CA TRP A 105 20.35 6.79 -2.11
C TRP A 105 19.75 6.62 -3.51
N GLN A 106 20.24 7.45 -4.43
CA GLN A 106 19.92 7.36 -5.84
C GLN A 106 21.19 7.51 -6.68
N LYS A 107 21.25 6.79 -7.79
CA LYS A 107 22.34 6.85 -8.75
C LYS A 107 21.80 6.88 -10.16
N LEU A 108 22.32 7.80 -10.96
CA LEU A 108 22.01 7.92 -12.38
C LEU A 108 23.24 7.60 -13.21
N SER A 109 23.07 6.96 -14.36
CA SER A 109 24.18 6.71 -15.30
C SER A 109 25.01 7.96 -15.55
N GLY A 110 26.33 7.85 -15.38
CA GLY A 110 27.27 8.94 -15.57
C GLY A 110 27.26 10.02 -14.47
N ARG A 111 26.49 9.84 -13.38
CA ARG A 111 26.47 10.75 -12.24
C ARG A 111 26.94 10.06 -10.95
N MET A 112 27.40 10.88 -10.01
CA MET A 112 27.70 10.40 -8.65
C MET A 112 26.40 10.02 -7.93
N GLU A 113 26.52 9.04 -7.04
CA GLU A 113 25.47 8.70 -6.10
C GLU A 113 25.16 9.88 -5.17
N VAL A 114 23.88 10.12 -4.92
CA VAL A 114 23.41 11.10 -3.93
C VAL A 114 22.70 10.33 -2.84
N ARG A 115 23.08 10.57 -1.58
CA ARG A 115 22.54 9.90 -0.40
C ARG A 115 21.96 10.90 0.59
N TYR A 116 20.90 10.50 1.27
CA TYR A 116 20.27 11.24 2.35
C TYR A 116 19.87 10.29 3.49
N ASN A 117 20.30 10.61 4.71
CA ASN A 117 19.88 9.96 5.93
C ASN A 117 19.34 11.01 6.91
N SER A 118 18.03 10.92 7.20
CA SER A 118 17.32 11.88 8.06
C SER A 118 17.79 11.92 9.53
N GLN A 119 18.56 10.93 9.97
CA GLN A 119 19.06 10.86 11.35
C GLN A 119 20.45 11.50 11.48
N THR A 120 21.24 11.53 10.42
CA THR A 120 22.62 12.07 10.44
C THR A 120 22.77 13.38 9.69
N ASP A 121 21.95 13.60 8.66
CA ASP A 121 22.13 14.71 7.73
C ASP A 121 21.25 15.90 8.16
N LYS A 122 21.89 17.03 8.44
CA LYS A 122 21.19 18.25 8.88
C LYS A 122 20.46 18.97 7.73
N THR A 123 20.98 18.83 6.52
CA THR A 123 20.46 19.49 5.32
C THR A 123 20.26 18.44 4.23
N PRO A 124 19.04 18.28 3.69
CA PRO A 124 18.81 17.33 2.61
C PRO A 124 19.56 17.77 1.34
N PRO A 125 20.20 16.83 0.62
CA PRO A 125 20.69 17.10 -0.73
C PRO A 125 19.54 17.43 -1.70
N VAL A 126 19.90 18.02 -2.84
CA VAL A 126 18.96 18.34 -3.91
C VAL A 126 18.17 17.10 -4.33
N GLY A 127 16.84 17.23 -4.34
CA GLY A 127 15.90 16.16 -4.69
C GLY A 127 15.31 15.42 -3.49
N PHE A 128 15.80 15.65 -2.26
CA PHE A 128 15.30 15.02 -1.04
C PHE A 128 14.54 15.98 -0.11
N GLU A 129 14.33 17.24 -0.49
CA GLU A 129 13.73 18.28 0.35
C GLU A 129 12.30 17.94 0.77
N ASN A 130 11.50 17.39 -0.15
CA ASN A 130 10.12 16.99 0.15
C ASN A 130 10.07 15.79 1.09
N VAL A 131 11.00 14.85 0.95
CA VAL A 131 11.13 13.72 1.87
C VAL A 131 11.49 14.24 3.25
N ALA A 132 12.49 15.11 3.37
CA ALA A 132 12.91 15.68 4.64
C ALA A 132 11.78 16.42 5.36
N LYS A 133 10.97 17.21 4.64
CA LYS A 133 9.80 17.91 5.21
C LYS A 133 8.70 16.97 5.71
N SER A 134 8.68 15.70 5.26
CA SER A 134 7.66 14.72 5.65
C SER A 134 8.03 13.91 6.90
N ILE A 135 9.30 13.93 7.32
CA ILE A 135 9.79 13.11 8.44
C ILE A 135 9.17 13.58 9.76
N GLY A 136 8.56 12.66 10.50
CA GLY A 136 7.86 12.93 11.75
C GLY A 136 6.52 13.65 11.60
N VAL A 137 6.07 13.95 10.38
CA VAL A 137 4.82 14.68 10.13
C VAL A 137 3.68 13.69 9.85
N PRO A 138 2.56 13.73 10.62
CA PRO A 138 1.37 12.97 10.30
C PRO A 138 0.86 13.28 8.89
N LEU A 139 0.85 12.27 8.02
CA LEU A 139 0.49 12.43 6.60
C LEU A 139 -1.02 12.29 6.38
N SER A 140 -1.63 11.36 7.10
CA SER A 140 -3.07 11.12 7.02
C SER A 140 -3.60 10.51 8.30
N ARG A 141 -4.90 10.71 8.51
CA ARG A 141 -5.71 10.01 9.50
C ARG A 141 -6.66 9.08 8.75
N THR A 142 -6.51 7.77 8.98
CA THR A 142 -7.28 6.73 8.28
C THR A 142 -8.09 5.91 9.27
N THR A 143 -9.34 5.62 8.93
CA THR A 143 -10.17 4.62 9.61
C THR A 143 -10.32 3.40 8.71
N ILE A 144 -10.01 2.21 9.22
CA ILE A 144 -10.23 0.92 8.53
C ILE A 144 -11.12 0.00 9.37
N ASP A 145 -11.85 -0.89 8.70
CA ASP A 145 -12.59 -1.98 9.37
C ASP A 145 -11.66 -3.19 9.67
N PRO A 146 -12.16 -4.22 10.37
CA PRO A 146 -11.37 -5.45 10.63
C PRO A 146 -10.96 -6.24 9.38
N LEU A 147 -11.49 -5.91 8.20
CA LEU A 147 -11.11 -6.52 6.92
C LEU A 147 -10.03 -5.70 6.20
N GLY A 148 -9.62 -4.55 6.75
CA GLY A 148 -8.64 -3.66 6.15
C GLY A 148 -9.24 -2.70 5.12
N LYS A 149 -10.57 -2.66 4.97
CA LYS A 149 -11.26 -1.74 4.08
C LYS A 149 -11.19 -0.33 4.67
N ILE A 150 -10.83 0.63 3.83
CA ILE A 150 -10.79 2.05 4.22
C ILE A 150 -12.24 2.56 4.32
N LEU A 151 -12.64 2.94 5.53
CA LEU A 151 -13.92 3.58 5.81
C LEU A 151 -13.84 5.10 5.63
N ARG A 152 -12.70 5.69 6.01
CA ARG A 152 -12.42 7.12 5.89
C ARG A 152 -10.92 7.37 5.77
N ARG A 153 -10.53 8.34 4.96
CA ARG A 153 -9.16 8.86 4.93
C ARG A 153 -9.18 10.38 4.83
N GLU A 154 -8.54 11.01 5.80
CA GLU A 154 -8.29 12.44 5.84
C GLU A 154 -6.80 12.69 5.61
N HIS A 155 -6.49 13.59 4.69
CA HIS A 155 -5.11 13.97 4.39
C HIS A 155 -4.75 15.19 5.21
N LEU A 156 -3.69 15.06 6.01
CA LEU A 156 -3.26 16.11 6.94
C LEU A 156 -2.22 17.04 6.32
N VAL A 157 -1.67 16.65 5.17
CA VAL A 157 -0.74 17.44 4.37
C VAL A 157 -1.24 17.58 2.93
N ALA A 158 -0.87 18.67 2.27
CA ALA A 158 -1.21 18.92 0.88
C ALA A 158 -0.65 17.82 -0.02
N ARG A 159 -1.47 17.38 -0.98
CA ARG A 159 -1.13 16.27 -1.87
C ARG A 159 -0.49 16.77 -3.16
N PRO A 160 0.50 16.03 -3.70
CA PRO A 160 0.78 16.08 -5.12
C PRO A 160 -0.45 15.57 -5.88
N THR A 161 -0.86 16.27 -6.95
CA THR A 161 -2.10 16.05 -7.72
C THR A 161 -2.23 14.67 -8.38
N VAL A 162 -1.19 13.82 -8.34
CA VAL A 162 -1.08 12.57 -9.11
C VAL A 162 -0.89 11.32 -8.22
N GLN A 163 -1.02 11.43 -6.89
CA GLN A 163 -0.91 10.26 -6.02
C GLN A 163 -2.26 9.57 -5.80
N HIS A 164 -2.37 8.32 -6.27
CA HIS A 164 -3.48 7.43 -5.91
C HIS A 164 -3.35 6.94 -4.46
N ASP A 165 -4.47 6.93 -3.74
CA ASP A 165 -4.63 6.53 -2.33
C ASP A 165 -4.51 5.02 -2.10
N GLY A 166 -3.66 4.31 -2.85
CA GLY A 166 -3.58 2.86 -2.92
C GLY A 166 -3.72 2.14 -1.56
N LEU A 167 -4.00 0.84 -1.61
CA LEU A 167 -4.26 0.05 -0.42
C LEU A 167 -3.21 0.30 0.68
N ILE A 168 -3.68 0.70 1.86
CA ILE A 168 -2.81 0.98 3.02
C ILE A 168 -2.37 -0.30 3.72
N THR A 169 -3.13 -1.38 3.49
CA THR A 169 -2.91 -2.72 3.99
C THR A 169 -3.66 -3.71 3.11
N ILE A 170 -3.45 -5.01 3.30
CA ILE A 170 -4.14 -6.00 2.48
C ILE A 170 -5.60 -6.16 2.88
N PRO A 171 -6.54 -6.24 1.91
CA PRO A 171 -7.93 -6.59 2.16
C PRO A 171 -8.05 -8.08 2.53
N LEU A 172 -8.82 -8.36 3.58
CA LEU A 172 -9.07 -9.71 4.08
C LEU A 172 -10.51 -10.15 3.74
N PRO A 173 -10.76 -11.45 3.53
CA PRO A 173 -12.09 -11.97 3.20
C PRO A 173 -13.00 -11.93 4.44
N ASP A 174 -14.30 -11.72 4.25
CA ASP A 174 -15.28 -11.75 5.34
C ASP A 174 -15.64 -13.19 5.77
N TRP A 175 -15.22 -14.22 5.03
CA TRP A 175 -15.36 -15.63 5.38
C TRP A 175 -14.05 -16.28 5.88
N PRO A 176 -14.12 -17.40 6.64
CA PRO A 176 -12.95 -18.20 6.98
C PRO A 176 -12.35 -18.89 5.76
N VAL A 177 -11.03 -18.80 5.59
CA VAL A 177 -10.29 -19.35 4.45
C VAL A 177 -9.50 -20.59 4.80
N ALA A 178 -9.56 -21.62 3.96
CA ALA A 178 -8.65 -22.77 4.04
C ALA A 178 -7.34 -22.50 3.29
N VAL A 179 -6.28 -23.24 3.63
CA VAL A 179 -5.05 -23.24 2.82
C VAL A 179 -5.39 -23.69 1.39
N GLY A 180 -4.88 -22.94 0.40
CA GLY A 180 -5.18 -23.08 -1.03
C GLY A 180 -6.37 -22.22 -1.50
N GLU A 181 -7.24 -21.74 -0.61
CA GLU A 181 -8.35 -20.87 -1.01
C GLU A 181 -7.85 -19.48 -1.43
N THR A 182 -8.60 -18.86 -2.35
CA THR A 182 -8.25 -17.59 -2.97
C THR A 182 -9.41 -16.60 -2.89
N TRP A 183 -9.10 -15.33 -2.65
CA TRP A 183 -10.03 -14.21 -2.77
C TRP A 183 -9.44 -13.12 -3.65
N SER A 184 -10.25 -12.14 -4.05
CA SER A 184 -9.80 -11.06 -4.90
C SER A 184 -10.41 -9.72 -4.50
N TYR A 185 -9.68 -8.66 -4.80
CA TYR A 185 -10.12 -7.28 -4.57
C TYR A 185 -9.93 -6.46 -5.85
N PRO A 186 -10.96 -5.73 -6.33
CA PRO A 186 -10.83 -4.89 -7.52
C PRO A 186 -9.89 -3.71 -7.25
N CYS A 187 -9.01 -3.41 -8.20
CA CYS A 187 -8.03 -2.33 -8.09
C CYS A 187 -7.83 -1.65 -9.46
N ASP A 188 -8.87 -1.01 -9.97
CA ASP A 188 -8.79 -0.31 -11.26
C ASP A 188 -7.68 0.75 -11.27
N ILE A 189 -6.95 0.82 -12.38
CA ILE A 189 -5.82 1.74 -12.58
C ILE A 189 -6.23 2.80 -13.58
N GLU A 190 -6.11 4.06 -13.21
CA GLU A 190 -6.33 5.18 -14.12
C GLU A 190 -5.00 5.59 -14.76
N ILE A 191 -4.98 5.63 -16.09
CA ILE A 191 -3.80 5.97 -16.87
C ILE A 191 -4.08 7.26 -17.64
N PRO A 192 -3.29 8.31 -17.42
CA PRO A 192 -3.35 9.49 -18.27
C PRO A 192 -2.84 9.14 -19.68
N LEU A 193 -3.64 9.46 -20.68
CA LEU A 193 -3.28 9.37 -22.09
C LEU A 193 -2.87 10.75 -22.63
N GLU A 194 -2.26 10.73 -23.81
CA GLU A 194 -2.01 11.95 -24.57
C GLU A 194 -3.31 12.72 -24.84
N GLY A 195 -3.26 14.05 -24.78
CA GLY A 195 -4.43 14.91 -24.91
C GLY A 195 -5.31 15.01 -23.66
N GLY A 196 -4.85 14.53 -22.50
CA GLY A 196 -5.53 14.72 -21.20
C GLY A 196 -6.70 13.77 -20.94
N ARG A 197 -6.91 12.77 -21.80
CA ARG A 197 -7.90 11.70 -21.59
C ARG A 197 -7.39 10.74 -20.50
N ILE A 198 -8.30 10.17 -19.72
CA ILE A 198 -7.98 9.11 -18.75
C ILE A 198 -8.52 7.79 -19.28
N LYS A 199 -7.68 6.74 -19.31
CA LYS A 199 -8.09 5.37 -19.58
C LYS A 199 -8.13 4.58 -18.28
N THR A 200 -9.28 4.00 -17.97
CA THR A 200 -9.41 3.06 -16.85
C THR A 200 -9.02 1.66 -17.32
N ILE A 201 -8.01 1.09 -16.68
CA ILE A 201 -7.61 -0.31 -16.83
C ILE A 201 -8.25 -1.09 -15.69
N LYS A 202 -9.09 -2.07 -16.03
CA LYS A 202 -9.66 -2.99 -15.06
C LYS A 202 -8.57 -3.93 -14.57
N SER A 203 -8.46 -4.04 -13.26
CA SER A 203 -7.51 -4.94 -12.60
C SER A 203 -8.06 -5.43 -11.27
N ARG A 204 -7.49 -6.53 -10.79
CA ARG A 204 -7.75 -7.05 -9.46
C ARG A 204 -6.45 -7.51 -8.80
N GLN A 205 -6.41 -7.46 -7.48
CA GLN A 205 -5.43 -8.22 -6.71
C GLN A 205 -6.04 -9.55 -6.33
N SER A 206 -5.30 -10.63 -6.59
CA SER A 206 -5.62 -11.98 -6.17
C SER A 206 -4.78 -12.33 -4.95
N PHE A 207 -5.42 -12.94 -3.96
CA PHE A 207 -4.80 -13.34 -2.70
C PHE A 207 -5.06 -14.83 -2.48
N THR A 208 -4.01 -15.62 -2.24
CA THR A 208 -4.13 -17.06 -1.94
C THR A 208 -3.51 -17.33 -0.57
N LEU A 209 -4.24 -17.99 0.33
CA LEU A 209 -3.64 -18.49 1.58
C LEU A 209 -2.76 -19.70 1.26
N GLU A 210 -1.44 -19.57 1.30
CA GLU A 210 -0.51 -20.64 0.93
C GLU A 210 -0.16 -21.56 2.09
N GLU A 211 -0.01 -21.00 3.29
CA GLU A 211 0.40 -21.75 4.47
C GLU A 211 -0.09 -21.05 5.74
N VAL A 212 -0.32 -21.81 6.81
CA VAL A 212 -0.39 -21.28 8.17
C VAL A 212 0.58 -22.05 9.06
N ASN A 213 1.52 -21.34 9.66
CA ASN A 213 2.54 -21.90 10.55
C ASN A 213 2.62 -21.10 11.85
N ARG A 214 2.39 -21.74 13.00
CA ARG A 214 2.42 -21.11 14.33
C ARG A 214 1.63 -19.78 14.38
N SER A 215 0.40 -19.80 13.87
CA SER A 215 -0.50 -18.65 13.75
C SER A 215 -0.08 -17.53 12.76
N VAL A 216 0.98 -17.73 11.97
CA VAL A 216 1.34 -16.82 10.88
C VAL A 216 0.85 -17.40 9.56
N ALA A 217 -0.06 -16.69 8.90
CA ALA A 217 -0.53 -16.98 7.55
C ALA A 217 0.43 -16.39 6.51
N THR A 218 0.89 -17.21 5.58
CA THR A 218 1.57 -16.77 4.36
C THR A 218 0.53 -16.64 3.25
N ILE A 219 0.37 -15.42 2.73
CA ILE A 219 -0.62 -15.07 1.71
C ILE A 219 0.12 -14.61 0.46
N ARG A 220 -0.02 -15.33 -0.65
CA ARG A 220 0.48 -14.86 -1.94
C ARG A 220 -0.43 -13.78 -2.49
N VAL A 221 0.18 -12.75 -3.05
CA VAL A 221 -0.49 -11.61 -3.68
C VAL A 221 -0.02 -11.49 -5.13
N ALA A 222 -0.94 -11.25 -6.05
CA ALA A 222 -0.61 -10.93 -7.43
C ALA A 222 -1.61 -9.93 -8.01
N THR A 223 -1.10 -8.92 -8.73
CA THR A 223 -1.94 -8.05 -9.54
C THR A 223 -2.28 -8.73 -10.86
N GLN A 224 -3.54 -8.67 -11.27
CA GLN A 224 -4.03 -9.23 -12.51
C GLN A 224 -4.67 -8.11 -13.33
N ILE A 225 -4.08 -7.81 -14.49
CA ILE A 225 -4.63 -6.88 -15.46
C ILE A 225 -5.70 -7.61 -16.27
N LEU A 226 -6.93 -7.10 -16.22
CA LEU A 226 -8.10 -7.74 -16.86
C LEU A 226 -8.43 -7.08 -18.21
N THR A 227 -8.14 -5.79 -18.37
CA THR A 227 -8.27 -5.09 -19.65
C THR A 227 -7.09 -5.46 -20.56
N PRO A 228 -7.32 -5.94 -21.79
CA PRO A 228 -6.23 -6.14 -22.75
C PRO A 228 -5.45 -4.85 -23.02
N VAL A 229 -4.11 -4.98 -23.04
CA VAL A 229 -3.19 -3.86 -23.27
C VAL A 229 -2.29 -4.22 -24.44
N GLU A 230 -2.46 -3.52 -25.55
CA GLU A 230 -1.66 -3.72 -26.78
C GLU A 230 -0.68 -2.56 -27.04
N ASP A 231 -0.93 -1.41 -26.42
CA ASP A 231 -0.10 -0.21 -26.57
C ASP A 231 1.08 -0.27 -25.57
N PRO A 232 2.34 -0.34 -26.05
CA PRO A 232 3.52 -0.36 -25.19
C PRO A 232 3.66 0.89 -24.31
N ALA A 233 3.13 2.04 -24.72
CA ALA A 233 3.14 3.24 -23.87
C ALA A 233 2.23 3.10 -22.65
N ILE A 234 1.12 2.35 -22.79
CA ILE A 234 0.21 2.01 -21.69
C ILE A 234 0.85 0.92 -20.82
N GLU A 235 1.41 -0.13 -21.44
CA GLU A 235 2.11 -1.20 -20.73
C GLU A 235 3.24 -0.66 -19.86
N ALA A 236 3.99 0.34 -20.37
CA ALA A 236 5.06 0.99 -19.64
C ALA A 236 4.60 1.76 -18.39
N GLN A 237 3.38 2.27 -18.39
CA GLN A 237 2.78 2.93 -17.21
C GLN A 237 2.23 1.90 -16.22
N LEU A 238 1.72 0.77 -16.73
CA LEU A 238 1.15 -0.30 -15.90
C LEU A 238 2.18 -1.12 -15.16
N MET A 239 3.37 -1.32 -15.73
CA MET A 239 4.35 -2.24 -15.13
C MET A 239 4.68 -1.89 -13.68
N GLN A 240 4.62 -0.61 -13.29
CA GLN A 240 4.87 -0.16 -11.92
C GLN A 240 3.80 -0.61 -10.92
N ARG A 241 2.61 -0.96 -11.40
CA ARG A 241 1.47 -1.45 -10.61
C ARG A 241 1.33 -2.97 -10.66
N ASP A 242 2.03 -3.61 -11.59
CA ASP A 242 1.97 -5.04 -11.82
C ASP A 242 3.05 -5.75 -10.99
N SER A 243 2.74 -5.88 -9.70
CA SER A 243 3.58 -6.54 -8.70
C SER A 243 2.95 -7.84 -8.20
N ALA A 244 3.80 -8.77 -7.80
CA ALA A 244 3.42 -9.99 -7.10
C ALA A 244 4.38 -10.26 -5.94
N GLY A 245 3.94 -11.04 -4.96
CA GLY A 245 4.75 -11.37 -3.80
C GLY A 245 3.97 -12.05 -2.70
N THR A 246 4.41 -11.86 -1.45
CA THR A 246 3.85 -12.55 -0.29
C THR A 246 3.65 -11.61 0.89
N VAL A 247 2.66 -11.92 1.72
CA VAL A 247 2.36 -11.24 2.98
C VAL A 247 2.33 -12.27 4.10
N ARG A 248 3.01 -11.98 5.18
CA ARG A 248 2.93 -12.72 6.44
C ARG A 248 2.01 -11.98 7.39
N PHE A 249 0.92 -12.63 7.76
CA PHE A 249 -0.11 -12.09 8.64
C PHE A 249 -0.19 -12.91 9.94
N ASP A 250 0.03 -12.27 11.07
CA ASP A 250 -0.18 -12.90 12.38
C ASP A 250 -1.70 -12.92 12.68
N ILE A 251 -2.28 -14.12 12.67
CA ILE A 251 -3.70 -14.36 12.87
C ILE A 251 -4.11 -14.02 14.31
N ALA A 252 -3.25 -14.30 15.28
CA ALA A 252 -3.54 -14.08 16.70
C ALA A 252 -3.50 -12.58 17.04
N GLN A 253 -2.46 -11.89 16.57
CA GLN A 253 -2.30 -10.44 16.77
C GLN A 253 -3.10 -9.59 15.77
N GLY A 254 -3.66 -10.20 14.72
CA GLY A 254 -4.44 -9.53 13.69
C GLY A 254 -3.68 -8.41 12.98
N ARG A 255 -2.48 -8.69 12.47
CA ARG A 255 -1.66 -7.68 11.79
C ARG A 255 -0.66 -8.28 10.82
N VAL A 256 -0.24 -7.46 9.84
CA VAL A 256 0.86 -7.81 8.94
C VAL A 256 2.17 -7.75 9.72
N VAL A 257 2.89 -8.86 9.77
CA VAL A 257 4.23 -8.96 10.37
C VAL A 257 5.33 -8.79 9.34
N GLY A 258 5.05 -9.07 8.07
CA GLY A 258 5.94 -8.69 6.98
C GLY A 258 5.31 -8.89 5.62
N GLN A 259 5.89 -8.29 4.59
CA GLN A 259 5.48 -8.49 3.20
C GLN A 259 6.63 -8.20 2.24
N GLN A 260 6.59 -8.84 1.08
CA GLN A 260 7.47 -8.57 -0.03
C GLN A 260 6.65 -8.48 -1.31
N MET A 261 6.94 -7.48 -2.15
CA MET A 261 6.38 -7.34 -3.50
C MET A 261 7.51 -7.09 -4.48
N ASP A 262 7.51 -7.81 -5.59
CA ASP A 262 8.51 -7.72 -6.63
C ASP A 262 7.85 -7.38 -7.97
N THR A 263 8.59 -6.66 -8.80
CA THR A 263 8.29 -6.47 -10.22
C THR A 263 9.59 -6.67 -11.00
N ASP A 264 9.52 -7.45 -12.08
CA ASP A 264 10.58 -7.52 -13.10
C ASP A 264 9.89 -7.58 -14.46
N LYS A 265 9.86 -6.44 -15.18
CA LYS A 265 9.12 -6.31 -16.43
C LYS A 265 9.89 -5.51 -17.46
N ARG A 266 9.80 -5.94 -18.72
CA ARG A 266 10.40 -5.28 -19.85
C ARG A 266 9.34 -4.96 -20.90
N VAL A 267 9.36 -3.72 -21.37
CA VAL A 267 8.51 -3.24 -22.46
C VAL A 267 9.40 -2.70 -23.57
N VAL A 268 9.04 -3.02 -24.81
CA VAL A 268 9.72 -2.53 -26.01
C VAL A 268 8.71 -1.71 -26.81
N GLY A 269 9.15 -0.59 -27.38
CA GLY A 269 8.29 0.23 -28.24
C GLY A 269 7.53 1.36 -27.53
N PHE A 270 7.71 1.54 -26.20
CA PHE A 270 6.94 2.50 -25.40
C PHE A 270 7.11 3.98 -25.82
N ARG A 271 8.21 4.31 -26.51
CA ARG A 271 8.50 5.60 -27.14
C ARG A 271 9.04 5.39 -28.57
N GLY A 272 8.29 4.62 -29.37
CA GLY A 272 8.64 4.28 -30.75
C GLY A 272 9.50 3.01 -30.86
N LYS A 273 9.66 2.48 -32.08
CA LYS A 273 10.22 1.13 -32.33
C LYS A 273 11.62 0.88 -31.74
N ALA A 274 12.45 1.93 -31.62
CA ALA A 274 13.79 1.85 -31.05
C ALA A 274 13.81 2.29 -29.57
N SER A 275 12.87 1.79 -28.77
CA SER A 275 12.81 2.08 -27.33
C SER A 275 12.59 0.83 -26.50
N SER A 276 13.18 0.78 -25.31
CA SER A 276 12.95 -0.27 -24.32
C SER A 276 13.00 0.28 -22.91
N LEU A 277 12.25 -0.34 -22.02
CA LEU A 277 12.19 -0.02 -20.60
C LEU A 277 12.20 -1.33 -19.82
N HIS A 278 13.12 -1.47 -18.88
CA HIS A 278 13.18 -2.58 -17.94
C HIS A 278 13.06 -2.02 -16.53
N TYR A 279 12.03 -2.45 -15.82
CA TYR A 279 11.72 -2.00 -14.46
C TYR A 279 11.82 -3.19 -13.51
N GLN A 280 12.71 -3.05 -12.54
CA GLN A 280 12.95 -4.05 -11.52
C GLN A 280 12.76 -3.40 -10.16
N THR A 281 11.87 -3.95 -9.33
CA THR A 281 11.66 -3.48 -7.97
C THR A 281 11.56 -4.63 -6.99
N ARG A 282 11.99 -4.34 -5.76
CA ARG A 282 11.68 -5.12 -4.58
C ARG A 282 11.28 -4.18 -3.47
N PHE A 283 10.05 -4.33 -3.02
CA PHE A 283 9.52 -3.73 -1.81
C PHE A 283 9.49 -4.80 -0.72
N THR A 284 10.01 -4.50 0.46
CA THR A 284 9.88 -5.32 1.66
C THR A 284 9.42 -4.48 2.82
N GLU A 285 8.55 -5.02 3.65
CA GLU A 285 8.11 -4.42 4.90
C GLU A 285 8.20 -5.46 6.01
N GLU A 286 8.74 -5.11 7.16
CA GLU A 286 8.95 -6.01 8.29
C GLU A 286 8.56 -5.29 9.59
N LEU A 287 7.74 -5.95 10.41
CA LEU A 287 7.29 -5.42 11.69
C LEU A 287 8.49 -5.31 12.63
N LEU A 288 8.69 -4.12 13.18
CA LEU A 288 9.70 -3.88 14.20
C LEU A 288 9.18 -4.34 15.56
N ALA A 289 10.07 -4.94 16.36
CA ALA A 289 9.76 -5.31 17.73
C ALA A 289 9.21 -4.08 18.47
N GLN A 290 8.06 -4.26 19.13
CA GLN A 290 7.52 -3.22 19.99
C GLN A 290 8.46 -3.10 21.19
N THR A 291 9.19 -1.99 21.29
CA THR A 291 9.78 -1.61 22.57
C THR A 291 8.60 -1.35 23.51
N PRO A 292 8.47 -2.07 24.63
CA PRO A 292 7.48 -1.73 25.64
C PRO A 292 7.65 -0.24 25.94
N ALA A 293 6.57 0.53 25.88
CA ALA A 293 6.61 1.90 26.37
C ALA A 293 7.10 1.81 27.81
N ALA A 294 8.31 2.31 28.07
CA ALA A 294 8.75 2.54 29.43
C ALA A 294 7.64 3.37 30.09
N ASP A 295 7.12 2.83 31.19
CA ASP A 295 6.13 3.49 32.02
C ASP A 295 6.51 4.96 32.21
N SER A 296 5.48 5.78 32.20
CA SER A 296 5.53 7.23 32.31
C SER A 296 6.44 7.66 33.46
N VAL A 297 7.72 7.93 33.18
CA VAL A 297 8.54 8.76 34.05
C VAL A 297 8.09 10.18 33.82
N VAL A 298 7.06 10.57 34.58
CA VAL A 298 6.81 11.97 34.90
C VAL A 298 8.11 12.53 35.45
N PRO A 299 8.73 13.56 34.85
CA PRO A 299 9.80 14.29 35.50
C PRO A 299 9.18 14.94 36.74
N ALA A 300 9.52 14.41 37.91
CA ALA A 300 9.23 15.06 39.17
C ALA A 300 10.00 16.39 39.21
N GLY A 301 9.27 17.47 39.53
CA GLY A 301 9.86 18.68 40.09
C GLY A 301 10.17 19.82 39.12
N ALA A 302 9.15 20.38 38.46
CA ALA A 302 9.12 21.82 38.25
C ALA A 302 8.47 22.44 39.49
N GLU A 303 9.32 23.00 40.34
CA GLU A 303 9.01 23.68 41.59
C GLU A 303 8.01 24.82 41.32
N ALA A 304 6.81 24.70 41.88
CA ALA A 304 5.76 25.71 41.80
C ALA A 304 6.12 26.89 42.72
N SER A 305 6.16 28.10 42.14
CA SER A 305 6.21 29.34 42.92
C SER A 305 4.94 29.52 43.76
N PRO A 306 5.02 30.07 44.98
CA PRO A 306 3.91 30.07 45.93
C PRO A 306 2.84 31.13 45.61
N PRO A 307 1.60 30.94 46.11
CA PRO A 307 0.46 31.77 45.79
C PRO A 307 0.46 33.09 46.58
N GLN A 308 0.24 34.21 45.90
CA GLN A 308 -0.07 35.49 46.55
C GLN A 308 -1.51 35.46 47.10
N SER A 309 -1.64 35.63 48.42
CA SER A 309 -2.91 35.86 49.11
C SER A 309 -3.45 37.29 48.88
N PRO A 310 -4.77 37.49 48.89
CA PRO A 310 -5.39 38.82 48.82
C PRO A 310 -5.77 39.38 50.21
N ALA A 311 -5.81 40.72 50.24
CA ALA A 311 -6.59 41.62 51.10
C ALA A 311 -6.02 42.11 52.46
N ALA A 312 -5.78 43.42 52.53
CA ALA A 312 -6.38 44.42 53.45
C ALA A 312 -5.42 45.63 53.55
N ARG A 313 -5.79 46.91 53.74
CA ARG A 313 -7.00 47.74 53.59
C ARG A 313 -6.50 49.18 53.89
N THR A 314 -7.04 50.20 53.21
CA THR A 314 -7.06 51.65 53.60
C THR A 314 -5.70 52.38 53.66
N THR A 315 -5.49 53.60 53.15
CA THR A 315 -6.26 54.84 53.31
C THR A 315 -5.96 55.88 52.19
N SER A 316 -7.02 56.57 51.76
CA SER A 316 -7.13 58.03 51.62
C SER A 316 -6.33 58.84 50.57
N SER A 317 -7.13 59.45 49.70
CA SER A 317 -7.24 60.89 49.39
C SER A 317 -7.08 61.21 47.90
N VAL A 318 -8.21 61.51 47.25
CA VAL A 318 -8.65 62.87 46.83
C VAL A 318 -8.08 63.25 45.45
N SER A 319 -8.96 63.07 44.44
CA SER A 319 -9.34 63.92 43.29
C SER A 319 -8.59 65.24 43.00
N PRO A 320 -8.87 65.92 41.86
CA PRO A 320 -8.87 65.47 40.47
C PRO A 320 -8.25 66.53 39.50
N GLN A 321 -8.23 66.19 38.20
CA GLN A 321 -8.50 67.12 37.09
C GLN A 321 -7.45 68.19 36.68
N LYS A 322 -6.90 68.07 35.47
CA LYS A 322 -7.17 68.99 34.34
C LYS A 322 -6.32 68.69 33.10
N THR A 323 -7.03 68.53 31.98
CA THR A 323 -6.77 69.08 30.64
C THR A 323 -5.52 69.97 30.46
N ALA A 324 -4.73 69.72 29.40
CA ALA A 324 -4.81 70.48 28.14
C ALA A 324 -3.52 70.35 27.30
N LYS A 325 -3.74 70.30 25.98
CA LYS A 325 -2.83 70.43 24.83
C LYS A 325 -1.93 69.26 24.48
#